data_AF-A0A6C0BBR6-F1
#
_entry.id   AF-A0A6C0BBR6-F1
#
_cell.length_a   1.000
_cell.length_b   1.000
_cell.length_c   1.000
_cell.angle_alpha   90.00
_cell.angle_beta   90.00
_cell.angle_gamma   90.00
#
_symmetry.space_group_name_H-M   'P 1'
#
loop_
_entity.id
_entity.type
_entity.pdbx_description
1 polymer ?
#
loop_
_entity_poly.entity_id
_entity_poly.type
_entity_poly.pdbx_seq_one_letter_code
_entity_poly.pdbx_strand_id
1 'polypeptide(L)'
;MKESISIEKYLNTIYSKCEINASVIKNAKKVEEDNLITPTIHEWHLLIVNNYNQKQLKQFAKEYKLKVSGNKGQLVERLFSYLKLSSIIVKIQKQFRGFLQRKYNNLHGPAYLKRQLCTNDSDFLTGDDLAIIPFEQFFSFKDNDNFIYGFDVVSLYNLIIKSGKHVKNPYNRNIISPVIIAGITKLLRVSKALNIKVNIDVQDISQEITQQKSLELRTLDLFQNIDALGNYSNPQWFLDLNRIKLVKFIRDLTDIWEYRAQLTIETKKLICPPNGTPFRNLHGVTINHEQQLNSLRNIILDILEKMVNSGVDADSKALGAYYVLAALTLVNETAANALPWLFQSVS
;
A
#
# COMPACT_ATOMS: atom_id res chain seq x y z
N MET A 1 10.18 -24.66 41.82
CA MET A 1 9.92 -25.00 40.41
C MET A 1 8.42 -25.08 40.20
N LYS A 2 7.82 -24.26 39.32
CA LYS A 2 6.43 -24.47 38.91
C LYS A 2 6.42 -25.72 38.01
N GLU A 3 5.80 -26.81 38.46
CA GLU A 3 5.55 -27.96 37.59
C GLU A 3 4.88 -27.45 36.30
N SER A 4 5.52 -27.68 35.15
CA SER A 4 4.88 -27.45 33.88
C SER A 4 3.71 -28.43 33.77
N ILE A 5 2.48 -27.91 33.73
CA ILE A 5 1.30 -28.74 33.52
C ILE A 5 1.40 -29.30 32.10
N SER A 6 1.57 -30.62 31.99
CA SER A 6 1.53 -31.27 30.68
C SER A 6 0.13 -31.13 30.07
N ILE A 7 0.05 -31.04 28.73
CA ILE A 7 -1.22 -30.98 27.99
C ILE A 7 -2.15 -32.13 28.40
N GLU A 8 -1.57 -33.30 28.64
CA GLU A 8 -2.30 -34.50 29.07
C GLU A 8 -2.89 -34.34 30.49
N LYS A 9 -2.13 -33.80 31.45
CA LYS A 9 -2.62 -33.49 32.80
C LYS A 9 -3.76 -32.46 32.77
N TYR A 10 -3.67 -31.46 31.89
CA TYR A 10 -4.73 -30.46 31.69
C TYR A 10 -6.00 -31.09 31.10
N LEU A 11 -5.88 -31.88 30.03
CA LEU A 11 -7.03 -32.53 29.39
C LEU A 11 -7.73 -33.52 30.34
N ASN A 12 -6.96 -34.32 31.09
CA ASN A 12 -7.52 -35.24 32.08
C ASN A 12 -8.27 -34.50 33.21
N THR A 13 -7.80 -33.30 33.57
CA THR A 13 -8.50 -32.44 34.54
C THR A 13 -9.82 -31.91 33.97
N ILE A 14 -9.87 -31.56 32.68
CA ILE A 14 -11.10 -31.13 32.02
C ILE A 14 -12.12 -32.28 31.98
N TYR A 15 -11.66 -33.43 31.51
CA TYR A 15 -12.50 -34.61 31.33
C TYR A 15 -13.12 -35.05 32.66
N SER A 16 -12.32 -35.24 33.71
CA SER A 16 -12.82 -35.62 35.04
C SER A 16 -13.82 -34.63 35.64
N LYS A 17 -13.63 -33.31 35.43
CA LYS A 17 -14.61 -32.30 35.87
C LYS A 17 -15.90 -32.31 35.05
N CYS A 18 -15.83 -32.69 33.77
CA CYS A 18 -17.00 -32.80 32.91
C CYS A 18 -17.76 -34.12 33.16
N GLU A 19 -17.06 -35.19 33.52
CA GLU A 19 -17.57 -36.54 33.81
C GLU A 19 -18.65 -36.53 34.91
N ILE A 20 -18.50 -35.67 35.92
CA ILE A 20 -19.49 -35.48 37.01
C ILE A 20 -20.89 -35.11 36.49
N ASN A 21 -20.97 -34.49 35.30
CA ASN A 21 -22.24 -34.11 34.68
C ASN A 21 -22.76 -35.13 33.65
N ALA A 22 -22.02 -36.20 33.41
CA ALA A 22 -22.31 -37.19 32.38
C ALA A 22 -22.94 -38.46 32.97
N SER A 23 -23.70 -38.34 34.07
CA SER A 23 -24.39 -39.48 34.69
C SER A 23 -25.25 -40.19 33.65
N VAL A 24 -24.73 -41.32 33.15
CA VAL A 24 -25.31 -42.10 32.07
C VAL A 24 -26.68 -42.58 32.51
N ILE A 25 -27.72 -42.20 31.76
CA ILE A 25 -29.08 -42.65 32.01
C ILE A 25 -29.10 -44.17 31.79
N LYS A 26 -29.42 -44.93 32.85
CA LYS A 26 -29.69 -46.36 32.73
C LYS A 26 -30.93 -46.53 31.85
N ASN A 27 -30.82 -47.31 30.77
CA ASN A 27 -31.83 -47.59 29.72
C ASN A 27 -31.81 -46.68 28.47
N ALA A 28 -30.63 -46.31 27.98
CA ALA A 28 -30.46 -45.60 26.72
C ALA A 28 -30.91 -46.43 25.49
N LYS A 29 -31.67 -45.81 24.56
CA LYS A 29 -32.09 -46.43 23.30
C LYS A 29 -30.88 -46.67 22.39
N LYS A 30 -30.84 -47.83 21.72
CA LYS A 30 -29.81 -48.15 20.72
C LYS A 30 -30.15 -47.42 19.42
N VAL A 31 -29.16 -46.77 18.81
CA VAL A 31 -29.33 -46.02 17.56
C VAL A 31 -28.90 -46.90 16.38
N GLU A 32 -29.80 -47.13 15.44
CA GLU A 32 -29.56 -47.88 14.20
C GLU A 32 -28.70 -47.09 13.20
N GLU A 33 -27.99 -47.76 12.31
CA GLU A 33 -27.01 -47.14 11.40
C GLU A 33 -27.66 -46.19 10.36
N ASP A 34 -28.90 -46.44 9.96
CA ASP A 34 -29.60 -45.67 8.92
C ASP A 34 -30.03 -44.25 9.36
N ASN A 35 -29.96 -43.94 10.66
CA ASN A 35 -30.31 -42.63 11.23
C ASN A 35 -29.13 -41.94 11.93
N LEU A 36 -27.89 -42.29 11.56
CA LEU A 36 -26.70 -41.81 12.26
C LEU A 36 -26.34 -40.36 11.88
N ILE A 37 -26.78 -39.41 12.69
CA ILE A 37 -26.36 -38.01 12.63
C ILE A 37 -25.35 -37.74 13.75
N THR A 38 -24.22 -37.11 13.42
CA THR A 38 -23.22 -36.69 14.39
C THR A 38 -23.77 -35.59 15.30
N PRO A 39 -23.80 -35.79 16.64
CA PRO A 39 -24.30 -34.77 17.56
C PRO A 39 -23.54 -33.45 17.44
N THR A 40 -24.28 -32.34 17.37
CA THR A 40 -23.71 -30.99 17.31
C THR A 40 -23.46 -30.38 18.70
N ILE A 41 -22.88 -29.16 18.74
CA ILE A 41 -22.71 -28.40 19.98
C ILE A 41 -24.04 -28.06 20.69
N HIS A 42 -25.17 -28.14 19.99
CA HIS A 42 -26.50 -27.92 20.58
C HIS A 42 -27.11 -29.22 21.12
N GLU A 43 -26.59 -30.36 20.68
CA GLU A 43 -27.14 -31.70 20.92
C GLU A 43 -26.19 -32.58 21.74
N TRP A 44 -25.27 -31.96 22.48
CA TRP A 44 -24.28 -32.68 23.31
C TRP A 44 -24.92 -33.70 24.28
N HIS A 45 -26.17 -33.46 24.69
CA HIS A 45 -26.93 -34.34 25.58
C HIS A 45 -27.22 -35.72 24.96
N LEU A 46 -27.29 -35.82 23.62
CA LEU A 46 -27.53 -37.08 22.92
C LEU A 46 -26.44 -38.11 23.21
N LEU A 47 -25.20 -37.67 23.46
CA LEU A 47 -24.08 -38.55 23.82
C LEU A 47 -24.28 -39.29 25.15
N ILE A 48 -25.16 -38.80 26.02
CA ILE A 48 -25.51 -39.44 27.30
C ILE A 48 -26.80 -40.23 27.16
N VAL A 49 -27.78 -39.70 26.42
CA VAL A 49 -29.13 -40.28 26.29
C VAL A 49 -29.13 -41.53 25.39
N ASN A 50 -28.26 -41.57 24.38
CA ASN A 50 -28.22 -42.63 23.38
C ASN A 50 -27.05 -43.59 23.59
N ASN A 51 -27.26 -44.86 23.26
CA ASN A 51 -26.25 -45.90 23.41
C ASN A 51 -25.45 -46.11 22.11
N TYR A 52 -24.53 -45.20 21.80
CA TYR A 52 -23.68 -45.30 20.60
C TYR A 52 -22.65 -46.43 20.70
N ASN A 53 -22.38 -47.12 19.60
CA ASN A 53 -21.31 -48.12 19.52
C ASN A 53 -19.93 -47.44 19.32
N GLN A 54 -18.84 -48.21 19.50
CA GLN A 54 -17.49 -47.65 19.43
C GLN A 54 -17.11 -47.14 18.02
N LYS A 55 -17.65 -47.75 16.95
CA LYS A 55 -17.42 -47.34 15.56
C LYS A 55 -18.05 -45.97 15.29
N GLN A 56 -19.28 -45.76 15.72
CA GLN A 56 -20.01 -44.48 15.66
C GLN A 56 -19.27 -43.39 16.44
N LEU A 57 -18.84 -43.67 17.67
CA LEU A 57 -18.09 -42.69 18.47
C LEU A 57 -16.73 -42.32 17.86
N LYS A 58 -16.03 -43.30 17.25
CA LYS A 58 -14.79 -43.02 16.50
C LYS A 58 -15.04 -42.15 15.27
N GLN A 59 -16.16 -42.35 14.57
CA GLN A 59 -16.58 -41.50 13.45
C GLN A 59 -16.82 -40.06 13.92
N PHE A 60 -17.61 -39.85 14.97
CA PHE A 60 -17.87 -38.52 15.52
C PHE A 60 -16.57 -37.82 15.96
N ALA A 61 -15.68 -38.55 16.65
CA ALA A 61 -14.39 -38.00 17.07
C ALA A 61 -13.54 -37.57 15.87
N LYS A 62 -13.57 -38.32 14.76
CA LYS A 62 -12.86 -37.98 13.53
C LYS A 62 -13.39 -36.70 12.89
N GLU A 63 -14.71 -36.53 12.83
CA GLU A 63 -15.35 -35.33 12.25
C GLU A 63 -14.94 -34.05 12.99
N TYR A 64 -14.86 -34.10 14.33
CA TYR A 64 -14.38 -32.99 15.16
C TYR A 64 -12.85 -32.91 15.31
N LYS A 65 -12.10 -33.72 14.55
CA LYS A 65 -10.62 -33.78 14.59
C LYS A 65 -10.06 -34.08 15.99
N LEU A 66 -10.77 -34.89 16.77
CA LEU A 66 -10.38 -35.34 18.10
C LEU A 66 -9.64 -36.69 18.03
N LYS A 67 -8.92 -37.03 19.10
CA LYS A 67 -8.26 -38.34 19.26
C LYS A 67 -9.30 -39.48 19.18
N VAL A 68 -9.08 -40.45 18.30
CA VAL A 68 -10.00 -41.58 18.05
C VAL A 68 -9.69 -42.86 18.83
N SER A 69 -8.52 -42.93 19.49
CA SER A 69 -8.14 -44.08 20.32
C SER A 69 -8.85 -44.07 21.68
N GLY A 70 -8.94 -45.25 22.30
CA GLY A 70 -9.46 -45.43 23.65
C GLY A 70 -10.68 -46.34 23.73
N ASN A 71 -11.10 -46.63 24.95
CA ASN A 71 -12.32 -47.39 25.22
C ASN A 71 -13.56 -46.52 24.94
N LYS A 72 -14.75 -47.15 24.95
CA LYS A 72 -16.02 -46.46 24.68
C LYS A 72 -16.26 -45.28 25.63
N GLY A 73 -16.01 -45.44 26.92
CA GLY A 73 -16.19 -44.37 27.93
C GLY A 73 -15.33 -43.15 27.64
N GLN A 74 -14.04 -43.36 27.36
CA GLN A 74 -13.09 -42.29 27.01
C GLN A 74 -13.49 -41.52 25.74
N LEU A 75 -14.10 -42.20 24.76
CA LEU A 75 -14.60 -41.54 23.54
C LEU A 75 -15.83 -40.68 23.85
N VAL A 76 -16.78 -41.19 24.62
CA VAL A 76 -17.98 -40.45 25.05
C VAL A 76 -17.57 -39.22 25.86
N GLU A 77 -16.71 -39.38 26.86
CA GLU A 77 -16.26 -38.30 27.74
C GLU A 77 -15.56 -37.18 26.96
N ARG A 78 -14.71 -37.54 26.00
CA ARG A 78 -14.00 -36.58 25.14
C ARG A 78 -14.96 -35.80 24.24
N LEU A 79 -15.85 -36.50 23.55
CA LEU A 79 -16.85 -35.89 22.68
C LEU A 79 -17.80 -34.99 23.47
N PHE A 80 -18.28 -35.48 24.60
CA PHE A 80 -19.17 -34.75 25.49
C PHE A 80 -18.51 -33.47 26.01
N SER A 81 -17.30 -33.58 26.54
CA SER A 81 -16.55 -32.44 27.07
C SER A 81 -16.32 -31.39 25.97
N TYR A 82 -15.90 -31.84 24.78
CA TYR A 82 -15.71 -30.96 23.63
C TYR A 82 -17.00 -30.22 23.23
N LEU A 83 -18.10 -30.94 22.98
CA LEU A 83 -19.34 -30.33 22.54
C LEU A 83 -19.97 -29.43 23.61
N LYS A 84 -19.99 -29.87 24.87
CA LYS A 84 -20.54 -29.10 25.99
C LYS A 84 -19.76 -27.81 26.21
N LEU A 85 -18.43 -27.88 26.31
CA LEU A 85 -17.60 -26.69 26.50
C LEU A 85 -17.65 -25.78 25.26
N SER A 86 -17.73 -26.35 24.06
CA SER A 86 -17.92 -25.57 22.83
C SER A 86 -19.24 -24.79 22.84
N SER A 87 -20.34 -25.39 23.31
CA SER A 87 -21.64 -24.72 23.46
C SER A 87 -21.59 -23.51 24.40
N ILE A 88 -20.73 -23.55 25.41
CA ILE A 88 -20.55 -22.48 26.41
C ILE A 88 -19.60 -21.40 25.86
N ILE A 89 -18.42 -21.80 25.36
CA ILE A 89 -17.40 -20.84 24.90
C ILE A 89 -17.88 -20.02 23.71
N VAL A 90 -18.71 -20.58 22.82
CA VAL A 90 -19.31 -19.84 21.69
C VAL A 90 -20.15 -18.65 22.19
N LYS A 91 -20.88 -18.81 23.30
CA LYS A 91 -21.67 -17.71 23.91
C LYS A 91 -20.77 -16.61 24.46
N ILE A 92 -19.68 -16.99 25.14
CA ILE A 92 -18.68 -16.06 25.67
C ILE A 92 -18.00 -15.30 24.52
N GLN A 93 -17.55 -16.03 23.50
CA GLN A 93 -16.92 -15.44 22.31
C GLN A 93 -17.86 -14.47 21.59
N LYS A 94 -19.17 -14.79 21.46
CA LYS A 94 -20.18 -13.89 20.90
C LYS A 94 -20.22 -12.56 21.68
N GLN A 95 -20.28 -12.62 23.01
CA GLN A 95 -20.30 -11.42 23.84
C GLN A 95 -19.00 -10.61 23.70
N PHE A 96 -17.86 -11.29 23.68
CA PHE A 96 -16.56 -10.65 23.52
C PHE A 96 -16.40 -9.97 22.15
N ARG A 97 -16.77 -10.64 21.05
CA ARG A 97 -16.76 -10.03 19.71
C ARG A 97 -17.66 -8.79 19.65
N GLY A 98 -18.86 -8.87 20.23
CA GLY A 98 -19.77 -7.73 20.33
C GLY A 98 -19.19 -6.58 21.17
N PHE A 99 -18.51 -6.88 22.27
CA PHE A 99 -17.82 -5.88 23.08
C PHE A 99 -16.71 -5.18 22.29
N LEU A 100 -15.88 -5.93 21.56
CA LEU A 100 -14.84 -5.36 20.71
C LEU A 100 -15.43 -4.45 19.62
N GLN A 101 -16.50 -4.88 18.95
CA GLN A 101 -17.16 -4.05 17.92
C GLN A 101 -17.73 -2.76 18.51
N ARG A 102 -18.41 -2.82 19.66
CA ARG A 102 -18.93 -1.61 20.33
C ARG A 102 -17.81 -0.68 20.77
N LYS A 103 -16.72 -1.25 21.29
CA LYS A 103 -15.53 -0.48 21.65
C LYS A 103 -14.90 0.20 20.43
N TYR A 104 -14.81 -0.51 19.30
CA TYR A 104 -14.36 0.03 18.03
C TYR A 104 -15.22 1.24 17.61
N ASN A 105 -16.53 1.06 17.51
CA ASN A 105 -17.46 2.14 17.15
C ASN A 105 -17.33 3.36 18.06
N ASN A 106 -17.18 3.16 19.38
CA ASN A 106 -17.01 4.26 20.33
C ASN A 106 -15.68 5.01 20.17
N LEU A 107 -14.63 4.36 19.64
CA LEU A 107 -13.33 5.00 19.44
C LEU A 107 -13.34 6.00 18.27
N HIS A 108 -14.28 5.89 17.33
CA HIS A 108 -14.47 6.88 16.25
C HIS A 108 -15.01 8.23 16.75
N GLY A 109 -15.47 8.28 18.00
CA GLY A 109 -15.88 9.51 18.66
C GLY A 109 -17.33 9.92 18.44
N PRO A 110 -17.71 11.13 18.91
CA PRO A 110 -19.10 11.52 19.13
C PRO A 110 -19.92 11.70 17.85
N ALA A 111 -19.28 12.01 16.71
CA ALA A 111 -19.96 12.22 15.43
C ALA A 111 -19.95 10.99 14.51
N TYR A 112 -19.47 9.83 14.98
CA TYR A 112 -19.33 8.62 14.16
C TYR A 112 -20.60 8.25 13.38
N LEU A 113 -21.75 8.24 14.04
CA LEU A 113 -23.04 7.91 13.42
C LEU A 113 -23.81 9.15 12.92
N LYS A 114 -23.44 10.35 13.39
CA LYS A 114 -24.16 11.60 13.12
C LYS A 114 -23.15 12.67 12.76
N ARG A 115 -22.74 12.68 11.50
CA ARG A 115 -21.70 13.60 10.98
C ARG A 115 -22.12 15.06 11.01
N GLN A 116 -23.42 15.35 11.04
CA GLN A 116 -23.95 16.70 11.19
C GLN A 116 -23.62 17.35 12.55
N LEU A 117 -23.09 16.59 13.51
CA LEU A 117 -22.59 17.14 14.77
C LEU A 117 -21.22 17.80 14.60
N CYS A 118 -20.50 17.55 13.51
CA CYS A 118 -19.23 18.19 13.22
C CYS A 118 -19.42 19.66 12.87
N THR A 119 -18.40 20.45 13.18
CA THR A 119 -18.35 21.90 12.93
C THR A 119 -17.74 22.20 11.56
N ASN A 120 -16.89 21.31 11.06
CA ASN A 120 -16.32 21.36 9.72
C ASN A 120 -17.11 20.47 8.76
N ASP A 121 -17.20 20.88 7.51
CA ASP A 121 -17.92 20.13 6.46
C ASP A 121 -17.00 19.20 5.65
N SER A 122 -15.70 19.49 5.60
CA SER A 122 -14.71 18.70 4.85
C SER A 122 -13.48 18.37 5.69
N ASP A 123 -12.71 17.35 5.27
CA ASP A 123 -11.40 17.03 5.83
C ASP A 123 -10.32 18.02 5.35
N PHE A 124 -9.33 18.29 6.20
CA PHE A 124 -8.32 19.33 5.97
C PHE A 124 -7.18 18.90 5.03
N LEU A 125 -6.94 17.59 4.86
CA LEU A 125 -5.85 17.09 4.02
C LEU A 125 -6.38 16.50 2.72
N THR A 126 -7.42 15.64 2.78
CA THR A 126 -7.98 15.05 1.56
C THR A 126 -8.92 16.01 0.84
N GLY A 127 -9.54 16.94 1.57
CA GLY A 127 -10.56 17.84 1.02
C GLY A 127 -11.92 17.18 0.85
N ASP A 128 -12.06 15.91 1.22
CA ASP A 128 -13.32 15.17 1.08
C ASP A 128 -14.38 15.72 2.04
N ASP A 129 -15.63 15.77 1.55
CA ASP A 129 -16.78 16.05 2.40
C ASP A 129 -16.88 14.97 3.50
N LEU A 130 -17.10 15.39 4.74
CA LEU A 130 -17.26 14.47 5.85
C LEU A 130 -18.38 13.47 5.60
N ALA A 131 -19.42 13.79 4.83
CA ALA A 131 -20.53 12.89 4.50
C ALA A 131 -20.13 11.69 3.63
N ILE A 132 -19.04 11.79 2.85
CA ILE A 132 -18.62 10.73 1.91
C ILE A 132 -17.51 9.83 2.46
N ILE A 133 -16.78 10.27 3.49
CA ILE A 133 -15.71 9.49 4.11
C ILE A 133 -16.25 8.12 4.60
N PRO A 134 -15.62 6.97 4.33
CA PRO A 134 -16.08 5.68 4.86
C PRO A 134 -16.09 5.65 6.39
N PHE A 135 -16.99 4.86 7.01
CA PHE A 135 -17.10 4.81 8.48
C PHE A 135 -15.79 4.37 9.14
N GLU A 136 -15.13 3.38 8.57
CA GLU A 136 -13.83 2.86 9.02
C GLU A 136 -12.70 3.90 8.95
N GLN A 137 -12.83 4.90 8.04
CA GLN A 137 -11.88 6.00 7.84
C GLN A 137 -12.28 7.29 8.56
N PHE A 138 -13.44 7.36 9.19
CA PHE A 138 -13.90 8.59 9.83
C PHE A 138 -13.44 8.67 11.29
N PHE A 139 -12.96 9.80 11.78
CA PHE A 139 -12.71 10.01 13.20
C PHE A 139 -13.23 11.36 13.64
N SER A 140 -13.76 11.44 14.86
CA SER A 140 -14.22 12.70 15.43
C SER A 140 -13.80 12.84 16.89
N PHE A 141 -13.63 14.08 17.33
CA PHE A 141 -13.48 14.37 18.76
C PHE A 141 -14.09 15.72 19.11
N LYS A 142 -14.50 15.85 20.37
CA LYS A 142 -14.91 17.12 20.95
C LYS A 142 -13.67 17.82 21.51
N ASP A 143 -13.43 19.05 21.08
CA ASP A 143 -12.28 19.84 21.49
C ASP A 143 -12.61 20.70 22.72
N ASN A 144 -11.62 21.40 23.26
CA ASN A 144 -11.71 22.19 24.51
C ASN A 144 -12.67 23.39 24.38
N ASP A 145 -12.94 23.84 23.17
CA ASP A 145 -13.92 24.89 22.83
C ASP A 145 -15.36 24.36 22.73
N ASN A 146 -15.58 23.08 23.06
CA ASN A 146 -16.83 22.34 22.94
C ASN A 146 -17.31 22.05 21.52
N PHE A 147 -16.57 22.42 20.48
CA PHE A 147 -16.89 22.06 19.12
C PHE A 147 -16.45 20.62 18.83
N ILE A 148 -17.20 19.95 17.95
CA ILE A 148 -16.84 18.61 17.47
C ILE A 148 -16.24 18.77 16.08
N TYR A 149 -15.08 18.16 15.85
CA TYR A 149 -14.41 18.16 14.55
C TYR A 149 -14.32 16.73 14.02
N GLY A 150 -14.61 16.57 12.74
CA GLY A 150 -14.49 15.32 12.00
C GLY A 150 -13.27 15.34 11.08
N PHE A 151 -12.68 14.17 10.88
CA PHE A 151 -11.45 13.97 10.13
C PHE A 151 -11.50 12.65 9.37
N ASP A 152 -10.78 12.57 8.26
CA ASP A 152 -10.29 11.28 7.79
C ASP A 152 -9.15 10.81 8.73
N VAL A 153 -9.17 9.53 9.07
CA VAL A 153 -8.14 8.87 9.86
C VAL A 153 -6.76 9.03 9.21
N VAL A 154 -6.66 8.98 7.88
CA VAL A 154 -5.38 9.20 7.17
C VAL A 154 -4.83 10.59 7.49
N SER A 155 -5.69 11.60 7.44
CA SER A 155 -5.33 13.00 7.65
C SER A 155 -4.89 13.25 9.08
N LEU A 156 -5.72 12.84 10.05
CA LEU A 156 -5.42 13.04 11.46
C LEU A 156 -4.18 12.25 11.90
N TYR A 157 -4.02 11.02 11.42
CA TYR A 157 -2.83 10.20 11.74
C TYR A 157 -1.54 10.84 11.22
N ASN A 158 -1.54 11.32 9.98
CA ASN A 158 -0.38 11.97 9.38
C ASN A 158 -0.05 13.31 10.04
N LEU A 159 -1.07 14.08 10.45
CA LEU A 159 -0.87 15.28 11.25
C LEU A 159 -0.16 14.97 12.58
N ILE A 160 -0.59 13.92 13.28
CA ILE A 160 0.01 13.50 14.56
C ILE A 160 1.47 13.11 14.37
N ILE A 161 1.80 12.32 13.34
CA ILE A 161 3.18 11.91 13.06
C ILE A 161 4.06 13.10 12.72
N LYS A 162 3.59 14.01 11.85
CA LYS A 162 4.39 15.14 11.35
C LYS A 162 4.57 16.25 12.39
N SER A 163 3.64 16.42 13.34
CA SER A 163 3.64 17.55 14.29
C SER A 163 4.49 17.34 15.55
N GLY A 164 5.02 16.15 15.80
CA GLY A 164 5.86 15.88 16.98
C GLY A 164 5.12 16.04 18.32
N LYS A 165 5.69 16.78 19.27
CA LYS A 165 5.20 16.87 20.67
C LYS A 165 3.92 17.69 20.86
N HIS A 166 3.62 18.64 19.96
CA HIS A 166 2.51 19.57 20.10
C HIS A 166 1.62 19.54 18.86
N VAL A 167 0.79 18.50 18.76
CA VAL A 167 -0.19 18.38 17.68
C VAL A 167 -1.30 19.41 17.91
N LYS A 168 -1.57 20.25 16.90
CA LYS A 168 -2.63 21.26 16.93
C LYS A 168 -3.73 20.87 15.97
N ASN A 169 -4.98 21.09 16.36
CA ASN A 169 -6.13 20.92 15.49
C ASN A 169 -6.05 21.94 14.33
N PRO A 170 -6.19 21.50 13.06
CA PRO A 170 -6.00 22.37 11.90
C PRO A 170 -7.07 23.47 11.78
N TYR A 171 -8.24 23.30 12.39
CA TYR A 171 -9.35 24.25 12.26
C TYR A 171 -9.30 25.41 13.27
N ASN A 172 -8.84 25.15 14.49
CA ASN A 172 -8.85 26.14 15.60
C ASN A 172 -7.47 26.34 16.25
N ARG A 173 -6.44 25.57 15.83
CA ARG A 173 -5.07 25.57 16.36
C ARG A 173 -4.93 25.20 17.84
N ASN A 174 -5.99 24.71 18.47
CA ASN A 174 -5.95 24.19 19.84
C ASN A 174 -5.08 22.93 19.92
N ILE A 175 -4.40 22.73 21.04
CA ILE A 175 -3.57 21.54 21.26
C ILE A 175 -4.50 20.32 21.41
N ILE A 176 -4.29 19.31 20.58
CA ILE A 176 -5.04 18.05 20.66
C ILE A 176 -4.60 17.29 21.92
N SER A 177 -5.56 16.94 22.77
CA SER A 177 -5.29 16.22 24.02
C SER A 177 -4.62 14.86 23.78
N PRO A 178 -3.66 14.45 24.63
CA PRO A 178 -3.05 13.12 24.56
C PRO A 178 -4.06 11.96 24.61
N VAL A 179 -5.23 12.17 25.23
CA VAL A 179 -6.31 11.17 25.29
C VAL A 179 -6.86 10.88 23.90
N ILE A 180 -7.01 11.91 23.05
CA ILE A 180 -7.50 11.80 21.67
C ILE A 180 -6.46 11.07 20.82
N ILE A 181 -5.18 11.43 20.95
CA ILE A 181 -4.05 10.78 20.26
C ILE A 181 -3.96 9.29 20.66
N ALA A 182 -4.15 8.98 21.95
CA ALA A 182 -4.24 7.60 22.41
C ALA A 182 -5.51 6.89 21.87
N GLY A 183 -6.59 7.62 21.65
CA GLY A 183 -7.84 7.15 21.06
C GLY A 183 -7.65 6.64 19.63
N ILE A 184 -7.07 7.44 18.74
CA ILE A 184 -6.78 7.01 17.36
C ILE A 184 -5.79 5.84 17.32
N THR A 185 -4.77 5.83 18.19
CA THR A 185 -3.85 4.69 18.28
C THR A 185 -4.56 3.40 18.72
N LYS A 186 -5.50 3.51 19.67
CA LYS A 186 -6.33 2.37 20.10
C LYS A 186 -7.28 1.92 19.00
N LEU A 187 -7.88 2.85 18.26
CA LEU A 187 -8.74 2.56 17.12
C LEU A 187 -8.00 1.66 16.12
N LEU A 188 -6.82 2.08 15.65
CA LEU A 188 -6.01 1.31 14.69
C LEU A 188 -5.67 -0.10 15.20
N ARG A 189 -5.34 -0.24 16.48
CA ARG A 189 -5.06 -1.55 17.09
C ARG A 189 -6.29 -2.45 17.12
N VAL A 190 -7.46 -1.90 17.46
CA VAL A 190 -8.72 -2.66 17.48
C VAL A 190 -9.17 -2.99 16.06
N SER A 191 -9.02 -2.09 15.08
CA SER A 191 -9.28 -2.36 13.66
C SER A 191 -8.50 -3.58 13.19
N LYS A 192 -7.20 -3.64 13.48
CA LYS A 192 -6.35 -4.78 13.13
C LYS A 192 -6.83 -6.09 13.77
N ALA A 193 -7.24 -6.05 15.04
CA ALA A 193 -7.78 -7.22 15.73
C ALA A 193 -9.13 -7.70 15.16
N LEU A 194 -9.92 -6.78 14.60
CA LEU A 194 -11.20 -7.07 13.93
C LEU A 194 -11.05 -7.32 12.42
N ASN A 195 -9.82 -7.27 11.88
CA ASN A 195 -9.53 -7.36 10.45
C ASN A 195 -10.26 -6.30 9.59
N ILE A 196 -10.44 -5.09 10.14
CA ILE A 196 -10.99 -3.93 9.44
C ILE A 196 -9.81 -3.15 8.85
N LYS A 197 -9.84 -2.92 7.54
CA LYS A 197 -8.82 -2.14 6.83
C LYS A 197 -9.07 -0.65 7.06
N VAL A 198 -8.04 0.05 7.52
CA VAL A 198 -8.04 1.50 7.73
C VAL A 198 -6.79 2.02 7.03
N ASN A 199 -6.96 2.94 6.10
CA ASN A 199 -5.85 3.53 5.36
C ASN A 199 -5.21 4.65 6.19
N ILE A 200 -3.90 4.58 6.37
CA ILE A 200 -3.08 5.57 7.05
C ILE A 200 -1.96 6.13 6.15
N ASP A 201 -1.81 5.56 4.96
CA ASP A 201 -0.81 5.98 4.00
C ASP A 201 -1.39 7.11 3.15
N VAL A 202 -0.69 8.24 3.12
CA VAL A 202 -0.95 9.27 2.11
C VAL A 202 -0.45 8.68 0.80
N GLN A 203 -1.36 8.33 -0.11
CA GLN A 203 -0.98 8.11 -1.50
C GLN A 203 -0.43 9.44 -2.00
N ASP A 204 0.88 9.52 -2.18
CA ASP A 204 1.57 10.76 -2.50
C ASP A 204 1.40 11.04 -4.00
N ILE A 205 0.16 11.34 -4.41
CA ILE A 205 -0.18 11.82 -5.75
C ILE A 205 0.70 13.03 -6.11
N SER A 206 1.15 13.78 -5.08
CA SER A 206 2.06 14.89 -5.22
C SER A 206 3.45 14.49 -5.74
N GLN A 207 3.99 13.31 -5.43
CA GLN A 207 5.32 12.90 -5.91
C GLN A 207 5.32 12.57 -7.39
N GLU A 208 4.32 11.83 -7.88
CA GLU A 208 4.20 11.50 -9.30
C GLU A 208 3.95 12.75 -10.16
N ILE A 209 3.05 13.64 -9.70
CA ILE A 209 2.80 14.93 -10.35
C ILE A 209 4.05 15.82 -10.31
N THR A 210 4.79 15.85 -9.19
CA THR A 210 6.01 16.66 -9.05
C THR A 210 7.12 16.16 -9.97
N GLN A 211 7.28 14.84 -10.13
CA GLN A 211 8.29 14.27 -11.03
C GLN A 211 7.98 14.55 -12.49
N GLN A 212 6.72 14.38 -12.92
CA GLN A 212 6.31 14.71 -14.28
C GLN A 212 6.44 16.21 -14.55
N LYS A 213 6.00 17.06 -13.62
CA LYS A 213 6.09 18.51 -13.76
C LYS A 213 7.53 19.01 -13.74
N SER A 214 8.39 18.41 -12.93
CA SER A 214 9.84 18.69 -12.92
C SER A 214 10.47 18.36 -14.26
N LEU A 215 10.14 17.21 -14.85
CA LEU A 215 10.63 16.81 -16.17
C LEU A 215 10.15 17.77 -17.26
N GLU A 216 8.86 18.16 -17.24
CA GLU A 216 8.30 19.13 -18.18
C GLU A 216 8.99 20.49 -18.06
N LEU A 217 9.22 20.99 -16.83
CA LEU A 217 9.91 22.25 -16.58
C LEU A 217 11.38 22.22 -17.03
N ARG A 218 12.11 21.14 -16.76
CA ARG A 218 13.50 20.97 -17.22
C ARG A 218 13.58 20.91 -18.75
N THR A 219 12.65 20.19 -19.37
CA THR A 219 12.57 20.11 -20.84
C THR A 219 12.27 21.49 -21.43
N LEU A 220 11.33 22.24 -20.82
CA LEU A 220 11.03 23.59 -21.25
C LEU A 220 12.25 24.52 -21.15
N ASP A 221 12.97 24.48 -20.02
CA ASP A 221 14.16 25.30 -19.79
C ASP A 221 15.28 24.97 -20.79
N LEU A 222 15.53 23.68 -21.05
CA LEU A 222 16.51 23.25 -22.05
C LEU A 222 16.19 23.82 -23.44
N PHE A 223 14.95 23.72 -23.89
CA PHE A 223 14.54 24.20 -25.22
C PHE A 223 14.53 25.73 -25.30
N GLN A 224 14.17 26.43 -24.21
CA GLN A 224 14.34 27.89 -24.14
C GLN A 224 15.81 28.31 -24.24
N ASN A 225 16.73 27.55 -23.64
CA ASN A 225 18.16 27.79 -23.79
C ASN A 225 18.64 27.55 -25.23
N ILE A 226 18.10 26.53 -25.91
CA ILE A 226 18.35 26.29 -27.35
C ILE A 226 17.84 27.47 -28.21
N ASP A 227 16.64 27.98 -27.91
CA ASP A 227 16.07 29.15 -28.58
C ASP A 227 16.92 30.40 -28.38
N ALA A 228 17.41 30.62 -27.14
CA ALA A 228 18.29 31.74 -26.81
C ALA A 228 19.65 31.68 -27.55
N LEU A 229 20.10 30.48 -27.94
CA LEU A 229 21.28 30.25 -28.78
C LEU A 229 21.00 30.46 -30.28
N GLY A 230 19.78 30.87 -30.64
CA GLY A 230 19.40 31.25 -32.01
C GLY A 230 18.76 30.15 -32.84
N ASN A 231 18.35 29.03 -32.23
CA ASN A 231 17.73 27.91 -32.94
C ASN A 231 16.25 27.78 -32.60
N TYR A 232 15.35 27.75 -33.58
CA TYR A 232 13.94 27.47 -33.30
C TYR A 232 13.74 26.05 -32.78
N SER A 233 13.09 25.90 -31.63
CA SER A 233 12.84 24.60 -31.02
C SER A 233 11.46 24.47 -30.38
N ASN A 234 11.01 23.24 -30.12
CA ASN A 234 9.76 22.98 -29.41
C ASN A 234 9.93 21.80 -28.42
N PRO A 235 9.68 21.98 -27.10
CA PRO A 235 9.79 20.93 -26.08
C PRO A 235 8.99 19.67 -26.40
N GLN A 236 7.84 19.80 -27.08
CA GLN A 236 6.98 18.68 -27.45
C GLN A 236 7.69 17.68 -28.38
N TRP A 237 8.67 18.14 -29.16
CA TRP A 237 9.45 17.24 -30.02
C TRP A 237 10.16 16.14 -29.24
N PHE A 238 10.53 16.41 -27.99
CA PHE A 238 11.09 15.43 -27.06
C PHE A 238 10.02 14.73 -26.21
N LEU A 239 9.03 15.48 -25.69
CA LEU A 239 7.99 14.92 -24.81
C LEU A 239 7.05 13.93 -25.53
N ASP A 240 6.86 14.06 -26.84
CA ASP A 240 6.03 13.16 -27.65
C ASP A 240 6.73 11.85 -28.02
N LEU A 241 8.04 11.73 -27.75
CA LEU A 241 8.77 10.52 -28.06
C LEU A 241 8.35 9.38 -27.15
N ASN A 242 7.97 8.26 -27.78
CA ASN A 242 7.80 6.99 -27.10
C ASN A 242 9.17 6.34 -26.80
N ARG A 243 9.16 5.27 -26.01
CA ARG A 243 10.38 4.57 -25.58
C ARG A 243 11.29 4.16 -26.75
N ILE A 244 10.71 3.61 -27.83
CA ILE A 244 11.48 3.13 -28.99
C ILE A 244 12.20 4.32 -29.65
N LYS A 245 11.49 5.43 -29.84
CA LYS A 245 12.05 6.65 -30.42
C LYS A 245 13.09 7.31 -29.51
N LEU A 246 12.92 7.28 -28.18
CA LEU A 246 13.93 7.77 -27.23
C LEU A 246 15.22 6.95 -27.27
N VAL A 247 15.11 5.62 -27.33
CA VAL A 247 16.28 4.74 -27.48
C VAL A 247 16.95 4.96 -28.84
N LYS A 248 16.18 5.17 -29.91
CA LYS A 248 16.73 5.52 -31.22
C LYS A 248 17.43 6.88 -31.18
N PHE A 249 16.81 7.88 -30.57
CA PHE A 249 17.32 9.24 -30.45
C PHE A 249 18.70 9.28 -29.80
N ILE A 250 18.88 8.59 -28.67
CA ILE A 250 20.17 8.58 -27.99
C ILE A 250 21.24 7.82 -28.78
N ARG A 251 20.87 6.77 -29.53
CA ARG A 251 21.79 6.04 -30.41
C ARG A 251 22.23 6.92 -31.57
N ASP A 252 21.29 7.58 -32.23
CA ASP A 252 21.56 8.47 -33.36
C ASP A 252 22.41 9.68 -32.91
N LEU A 253 22.11 10.26 -31.74
CA LEU A 253 22.90 11.35 -31.15
C LEU A 253 24.33 10.90 -30.80
N THR A 254 24.49 9.69 -30.24
CA THR A 254 25.82 9.13 -29.93
C THR A 254 26.60 8.88 -31.22
N ASP A 255 25.95 8.34 -32.25
CA ASP A 255 26.57 8.07 -33.54
C ASP A 255 27.00 9.35 -34.27
N ILE A 256 26.17 10.39 -34.24
CA ILE A 256 26.53 11.71 -34.77
C ILE A 256 27.74 12.28 -34.04
N TRP A 257 27.72 12.26 -32.72
CA TRP A 257 28.79 12.84 -31.90
C TRP A 257 30.13 12.10 -32.04
N GLU A 258 30.10 10.77 -32.06
CA GLU A 258 31.32 9.97 -32.09
C GLU A 258 31.88 9.77 -33.50
N TYR A 259 31.02 9.63 -34.50
CA TYR A 259 31.43 9.19 -35.83
C TYR A 259 31.06 10.18 -36.94
N ARG A 260 29.79 10.58 -37.08
CA ARG A 260 29.36 11.28 -38.30
C ARG A 260 29.80 12.74 -38.37
N ALA A 261 29.85 13.44 -37.24
CA ALA A 261 30.25 14.83 -37.20
C ALA A 261 31.77 15.05 -37.36
N GLN A 262 32.58 13.99 -37.31
CA GLN A 262 34.05 14.03 -37.44
C GLN A 262 34.72 15.10 -36.55
N LEU A 263 34.17 15.30 -35.35
CA LEU A 263 34.66 16.29 -34.39
C LEU A 263 36.03 15.91 -33.85
N THR A 264 36.96 16.87 -33.86
CA THR A 264 38.24 16.69 -33.17
C THR A 264 38.04 16.61 -31.66
N ILE A 265 38.99 15.99 -30.96
CA ILE A 265 38.93 15.84 -29.49
C ILE A 265 38.91 17.21 -28.82
N GLU A 266 39.63 18.19 -29.36
CA GLU A 266 39.65 19.57 -28.89
C GLU A 266 38.25 20.19 -29.01
N THR A 267 37.60 20.04 -30.16
CA THR A 267 36.25 20.57 -30.40
C THR A 267 35.23 19.92 -29.46
N LYS A 268 35.29 18.59 -29.28
CA LYS A 268 34.43 17.89 -28.31
C LYS A 268 34.60 18.44 -26.89
N LYS A 269 35.82 18.79 -26.47
CA LYS A 269 36.11 19.38 -25.15
C LYS A 269 35.61 20.81 -25.01
N LEU A 270 35.60 21.60 -26.09
CA LEU A 270 35.03 22.95 -26.10
C LEU A 270 33.50 22.91 -25.90
N ILE A 271 32.82 21.98 -26.57
CA ILE A 271 31.36 21.81 -26.46
C ILE A 271 30.97 21.14 -25.12
N CYS A 272 31.70 20.13 -24.68
CA CYS A 272 31.37 19.33 -23.49
C CYS A 272 32.59 19.10 -22.58
N PRO A 273 33.05 20.13 -21.84
CA PRO A 273 34.20 20.02 -20.96
C PRO A 273 33.97 19.05 -19.77
N PRO A 274 35.03 18.51 -19.15
CA PRO A 274 36.45 18.66 -19.51
C PRO A 274 36.93 17.66 -20.57
N ASN A 275 36.17 16.59 -20.83
CA ASN A 275 36.63 15.42 -21.56
C ASN A 275 35.94 15.19 -22.91
N GLY A 276 34.94 15.99 -23.29
CA GLY A 276 34.20 15.83 -24.54
C GLY A 276 33.31 14.59 -24.62
N THR A 277 32.98 13.99 -23.47
CA THR A 277 32.27 12.71 -23.36
C THR A 277 30.93 12.89 -22.62
N PRO A 278 29.87 13.32 -23.32
CA PRO A 278 28.55 13.48 -22.71
C PRO A 278 27.94 12.12 -22.31
N PHE A 279 28.32 11.03 -23.00
CA PHE A 279 27.76 9.68 -22.83
C PHE A 279 28.53 8.78 -21.84
N ARG A 280 29.52 9.29 -21.09
CA ARG A 280 30.41 8.44 -20.27
C ARG A 280 29.69 7.58 -19.22
N ASN A 281 28.52 8.04 -18.75
CA ASN A 281 27.70 7.32 -17.77
C ASN A 281 26.54 6.53 -18.42
N LEU A 282 26.45 6.52 -19.76
CA LEU A 282 25.49 5.68 -20.47
C LEU A 282 26.00 4.25 -20.56
N HIS A 283 25.57 3.40 -19.63
CA HIS A 283 25.65 1.96 -19.86
C HIS A 283 24.52 1.55 -20.81
N GLY A 284 24.87 1.09 -22.02
CA GLY A 284 23.87 0.65 -23.03
C GLY A 284 22.92 -0.44 -22.55
N VAL A 285 23.34 -1.21 -21.53
CA VAL A 285 22.52 -2.18 -20.80
C VAL A 285 21.40 -1.46 -20.01
N THR A 286 21.71 -0.37 -19.32
CA THR A 286 20.76 0.40 -18.50
C THR A 286 19.64 1.02 -19.35
N ILE A 287 19.95 1.59 -20.52
CA ILE A 287 18.94 2.19 -21.42
C ILE A 287 17.97 1.13 -21.97
N ASN A 288 18.50 -0.04 -22.35
CA ASN A 288 17.68 -1.10 -22.94
C ASN A 288 16.81 -1.83 -21.89
N HIS A 289 17.21 -1.86 -20.61
CA HIS A 289 16.45 -2.49 -19.53
C HIS A 289 15.51 -1.54 -18.77
N GLU A 290 15.68 -0.21 -18.89
CA GLU A 290 14.79 0.76 -18.26
C GLU A 290 13.37 0.67 -18.84
N GLN A 291 12.39 0.34 -17.98
CA GLN A 291 10.99 0.14 -18.36
C GLN A 291 10.17 1.43 -18.18
N GLN A 292 10.60 2.32 -17.27
CA GLN A 292 9.87 3.54 -16.98
C GLN A 292 10.24 4.65 -17.96
N LEU A 293 9.23 5.18 -18.67
CA LEU A 293 9.42 6.20 -19.71
C LEU A 293 10.02 7.51 -19.17
N ASN A 294 9.55 7.98 -18.01
CA ASN A 294 10.04 9.22 -17.40
C ASN A 294 11.46 9.08 -16.86
N SER A 295 11.83 7.91 -16.34
CA SER A 295 13.21 7.60 -15.93
C SER A 295 14.16 7.64 -17.13
N LEU A 296 13.75 7.04 -18.25
CA LEU A 296 14.52 7.10 -19.52
C LEU A 296 14.66 8.54 -20.04
N ARG A 297 13.58 9.33 -20.01
CA ARG A 297 13.62 10.75 -20.40
C ARG A 297 14.56 11.56 -19.53
N ASN A 298 14.57 11.37 -18.21
CA ASN A 298 15.50 12.06 -17.30
C ASN A 298 16.96 11.75 -17.64
N ILE A 299 17.30 10.47 -17.87
CA ILE A 299 18.67 10.07 -18.25
C ILE A 299 19.10 10.75 -19.55
N ILE A 300 18.22 10.81 -20.55
CA ILE A 300 18.51 11.48 -21.82
C ILE A 300 18.62 12.99 -21.61
N LEU A 301 17.73 13.58 -20.82
CA LEU A 301 17.69 15.02 -20.57
C LEU A 301 18.98 15.52 -19.88
N ASP A 302 19.52 14.75 -18.92
CA ASP A 302 20.82 15.05 -18.28
C ASP A 302 21.95 15.18 -19.32
N ILE A 303 21.89 14.38 -20.39
CA ILE A 303 22.88 14.39 -21.47
C ILE A 303 22.68 15.60 -22.37
N LEU A 304 21.44 15.89 -22.74
CA LEU A 304 21.12 17.06 -23.57
C LEU A 304 21.52 18.35 -22.85
N GLU A 305 21.14 18.50 -21.58
CA GLU A 305 21.53 19.65 -20.74
C GLU A 305 23.05 19.79 -20.69
N LYS A 306 23.78 18.69 -20.52
CA LYS A 306 25.24 18.72 -20.53
C LYS A 306 25.80 19.19 -21.88
N MET A 307 25.24 18.74 -23.00
CA MET A 307 25.70 19.13 -24.34
C MET A 307 25.38 20.59 -24.69
N VAL A 308 24.22 21.09 -24.27
CA VAL A 308 23.76 22.46 -24.59
C VAL A 308 24.35 23.49 -23.64
N ASN A 309 24.43 23.20 -22.34
CA ASN A 309 24.73 24.21 -21.33
C ASN A 309 26.21 24.30 -20.93
N SER A 310 27.00 23.25 -21.19
CA SER A 310 28.38 23.15 -20.66
C SER A 310 29.47 23.77 -21.55
N GLY A 311 29.14 24.20 -22.77
CA GLY A 311 30.13 24.76 -23.70
C GLY A 311 30.90 25.94 -23.10
N VAL A 312 32.18 26.07 -23.47
CA VAL A 312 33.09 27.09 -22.89
C VAL A 312 32.73 28.53 -23.28
N ASP A 313 32.08 28.70 -24.42
CA ASP A 313 31.58 29.97 -24.97
C ASP A 313 30.22 29.78 -25.66
N ALA A 314 29.63 30.88 -26.13
CA ALA A 314 28.31 30.87 -26.78
C ALA A 314 28.29 30.04 -28.07
N ASP A 315 29.36 30.09 -28.86
CA ASP A 315 29.47 29.36 -30.13
C ASP A 315 29.55 27.85 -29.88
N SER A 316 30.31 27.42 -28.88
CA SER A 316 30.41 26.01 -28.47
C SER A 316 29.08 25.48 -27.94
N LYS A 317 28.34 26.30 -27.18
CA LYS A 317 26.97 25.94 -26.72
C LYS A 317 26.00 25.85 -27.88
N ALA A 318 26.05 26.79 -28.82
CA ALA A 318 25.23 26.74 -30.03
C ALA A 318 25.52 25.47 -30.85
N LEU A 319 26.80 25.09 -30.98
CA LEU A 319 27.20 23.86 -31.66
C LEU A 319 26.65 22.60 -30.95
N GLY A 320 26.67 22.58 -29.62
CA GLY A 320 26.01 21.54 -28.81
C GLY A 320 24.51 21.44 -29.07
N ALA A 321 23.81 22.58 -29.09
CA ALA A 321 22.39 22.66 -29.45
C ALA A 321 22.10 22.16 -30.87
N TYR A 322 22.96 22.49 -31.83
CA TYR A 322 22.84 22.02 -33.22
C TYR A 322 22.87 20.50 -33.32
N TYR A 323 23.79 19.81 -32.64
CA TYR A 323 23.85 18.35 -32.66
C TYR A 323 22.66 17.68 -32.00
N VAL A 324 22.17 18.25 -30.89
CA VAL A 324 20.94 17.78 -30.22
C VAL A 324 19.74 17.89 -31.16
N LEU A 325 19.54 19.04 -31.81
CA LEU A 325 18.44 19.26 -32.74
C LEU A 325 18.56 18.39 -33.99
N ALA A 326 19.77 18.25 -34.55
CA ALA A 326 20.00 17.39 -35.70
C ALA A 326 19.59 15.93 -35.41
N ALA A 327 20.03 15.37 -34.28
CA ALA A 327 19.60 14.03 -33.88
C ALA A 327 18.08 13.94 -33.63
N LEU A 328 17.46 15.00 -33.11
CA LEU A 328 16.01 15.02 -32.81
C LEU A 328 15.17 14.96 -34.09
N THR A 329 15.65 15.56 -35.19
CA THR A 329 14.98 15.48 -36.50
C THR A 329 14.89 14.05 -37.05
N LEU A 330 15.81 13.14 -36.68
CA LEU A 330 15.80 11.74 -37.13
C LEU A 330 14.73 10.86 -36.48
N VAL A 331 14.11 11.35 -35.39
CA VAL A 331 13.13 10.62 -34.59
C VAL A 331 11.76 11.31 -34.48
N ASN A 332 11.70 12.61 -34.82
CA ASN A 332 10.49 13.42 -34.78
C ASN A 332 10.24 14.13 -36.12
N GLU A 333 9.17 13.74 -36.81
CA GLU A 333 8.79 14.29 -38.12
C GLU A 333 8.47 15.79 -38.07
N THR A 334 7.86 16.26 -36.98
CA THR A 334 7.54 17.70 -36.84
C THR A 334 8.81 18.53 -36.66
N ALA A 335 9.83 17.99 -35.97
CA ALA A 335 11.15 18.61 -35.88
C ALA A 335 11.86 18.61 -37.23
N ALA A 336 11.81 17.50 -37.98
CA ALA A 336 12.40 17.40 -39.33
C ALA A 336 11.81 18.40 -40.32
N ASN A 337 10.50 18.59 -40.29
CA ASN A 337 9.81 19.57 -41.13
C ASN A 337 10.12 21.01 -40.73
N ALA A 338 10.30 21.28 -39.44
CA ALA A 338 10.64 22.61 -38.93
C ALA A 338 12.11 22.98 -39.16
N LEU A 339 13.02 22.00 -39.18
CA LEU A 339 14.46 22.18 -39.36
C LEU A 339 15.02 21.29 -40.50
N PRO A 340 14.59 21.47 -41.78
CA PRO A 340 14.96 20.55 -42.85
C PRO A 340 16.46 20.50 -43.15
N TRP A 341 17.18 21.61 -42.96
CA TRP A 341 18.63 21.69 -43.19
C TRP A 341 19.42 20.84 -42.19
N LEU A 342 18.94 20.73 -40.94
CA LEU A 342 19.55 19.85 -39.94
C LEU A 342 19.23 18.40 -40.24
N PHE A 343 18.00 18.10 -40.63
CA PHE A 343 17.66 16.74 -41.05
C PHE A 343 18.56 16.29 -42.21
N GLN A 344 18.71 17.11 -43.25
CA GLN A 344 19.55 16.77 -44.41
C GLN A 344 21.03 16.60 -44.07
N SER A 345 21.56 17.34 -43.09
CA SER A 345 22.98 17.23 -42.72
C SER A 345 23.32 15.93 -41.98
N VAL A 346 22.32 15.29 -41.37
CA VAL A 346 22.47 14.04 -40.63
C VAL A 346 21.53 12.92 -41.10
N SER A 347 20.94 13.00 -42.29
CA SER A 347 20.18 11.89 -42.89
C SER A 347 21.05 10.86 -43.58
#